data_AF-A0A6I1ZKJ1-F1
#
_entry.id   AF-A0A6I1ZKJ1-F1
#
_cell.length_a   1.000
_cell.length_b   1.000
_cell.length_c   1.000
_cell.angle_alpha   90.00
_cell.angle_beta   90.00
_cell.angle_gamma   90.00
#
_symmetry.space_group_name_H-M   'P 1'
#
loop_
_entity.id
_entity.type
_entity.pdbx_description
1 polymer ?
#
loop_
_entity_poly.entity_id
_entity_poly.type
_entity_poly.pdbx_seq_one_letter_code
_entity_poly.pdbx_strand_id
1 'polypeptide(L)'
;MSLTDEIYRELVDGLRTGLDYAHFQAKYRNSKGPFYNAFGRLTRDMEPKVRELGGVQAKLDAAGLTLDQLYQQIKEAEASLAPLEEERNALNERIETLKVKLTEKSELVKHAGELGKFGFNSERLRQLRETLTDIGAKSGFNGKEAVSKFFTELKDYDTKTGFEREIQRLGTIVDTKKLEAAKWQAETDSLSRRHKDLNEAIAAVQSLIKHGVKVEHIVSWNGIVSKLGGSEEIEKELGNYKTIRELLNVRKKETEGYELRLTKTQSQVETLEKEKARIEGAIDALKESGVKQLKAMTEEARKQMETLANREKNEIRGVGQEVRNEFNDFFNQLDALAEKVFEVGQKYENTRQELQKYEGVRDILESHTTASEAENELPEQS
;
A
#
# COMPACT_ATOMS: atom_id res chain seq x y z
N MET A 1 84.37 -60.60 29.23
CA MET A 1 83.19 -60.46 28.37
C MET A 1 83.16 -61.65 27.42
N SER A 2 82.03 -62.34 27.24
CA SER A 2 82.03 -63.51 26.34
C SER A 2 82.00 -63.06 24.87
N LEU A 3 82.53 -63.87 23.96
CA LEU A 3 82.45 -63.59 22.51
C LEU A 3 80.98 -63.46 22.03
N THR A 4 80.04 -64.10 22.74
CA THR A 4 78.59 -63.93 22.48
C THR A 4 78.10 -62.52 22.87
N ASP A 5 78.62 -61.96 23.97
CA ASP A 5 78.26 -60.61 24.41
C ASP A 5 78.87 -59.53 23.51
N GLU A 6 80.08 -59.76 22.97
CA GLU A 6 80.72 -58.86 22.00
C GLU A 6 79.96 -58.82 20.68
N ILE A 7 79.66 -60.00 20.13
CA ILE A 7 78.85 -60.12 18.91
C ILE A 7 77.45 -59.51 19.12
N TYR A 8 76.83 -59.74 20.28
CA TYR A 8 75.52 -59.15 20.61
C TYR A 8 75.57 -57.63 20.67
N ARG A 9 76.58 -57.03 21.33
CA ARG A 9 76.72 -55.56 21.37
C ARG A 9 76.94 -54.97 19.98
N GLU A 10 77.82 -55.55 19.19
CA GLU A 10 78.10 -55.05 17.83
C GLU A 10 76.88 -55.20 16.91
N LEU A 11 76.04 -56.23 17.10
CA LEU A 11 74.74 -56.35 16.42
C LEU A 11 73.73 -55.29 16.89
N VAL A 12 73.64 -55.01 18.20
CA VAL A 12 72.74 -53.98 18.74
C VAL A 12 73.18 -52.58 18.28
N ASP A 13 74.48 -52.29 18.33
CA ASP A 13 75.04 -51.02 17.86
C ASP A 13 74.86 -50.87 16.36
N GLY A 14 75.14 -51.92 15.59
CA GLY A 14 74.91 -51.91 14.15
C GLY A 14 73.44 -51.76 13.77
N LEU A 15 72.49 -52.20 14.59
CA LEU A 15 71.06 -51.90 14.36
C LEU A 15 70.72 -50.42 14.60
N ARG A 16 71.48 -49.71 15.42
CA ARG A 16 71.28 -48.29 15.71
C ARG A 16 71.99 -47.38 14.71
N THR A 17 73.23 -47.70 14.37
CA THR A 17 74.13 -46.83 13.58
C THR A 17 74.34 -47.30 12.15
N GLY A 18 73.83 -48.48 11.79
CA GLY A 18 74.03 -49.13 10.50
C GLY A 18 75.21 -50.12 10.54
N LEU A 19 74.89 -51.42 10.48
CA LEU A 19 75.89 -52.48 10.53
C LEU A 19 76.55 -52.66 9.15
N ASP A 20 77.88 -52.49 9.07
CA ASP A 20 78.65 -53.00 7.93
C ASP A 20 78.70 -54.54 8.03
N TYR A 21 77.70 -55.17 7.41
CA TYR A 21 77.55 -56.62 7.40
C TYR A 21 78.77 -57.34 6.81
N ALA A 22 79.49 -56.73 5.86
CA ALA A 22 80.64 -57.37 5.24
C ALA A 22 81.83 -57.43 6.22
N HIS A 23 82.09 -56.31 6.92
CA HIS A 23 83.12 -56.26 7.96
C HIS A 23 82.77 -57.15 9.15
N PHE A 24 81.54 -57.06 9.63
CA PHE A 24 81.04 -57.83 10.76
C PHE A 24 81.07 -59.34 10.49
N GLN A 25 80.64 -59.78 9.30
CA GLN A 25 80.68 -61.19 8.91
C GLN A 25 82.11 -61.69 8.77
N ALA A 26 83.02 -60.88 8.23
CA ALA A 26 84.44 -61.24 8.14
C ALA A 26 85.06 -61.42 9.53
N LYS A 27 84.74 -60.54 10.47
CA LYS A 27 85.23 -60.55 11.87
C LYS A 27 84.79 -61.80 12.66
N TYR A 28 83.55 -62.26 12.49
CA TYR A 28 82.99 -63.38 13.27
C TYR A 28 82.75 -64.68 12.48
N ARG A 29 83.29 -64.80 11.26
CA ARG A 29 83.06 -65.93 10.33
C ARG A 29 83.31 -67.32 10.94
N ASN A 30 84.30 -67.42 11.83
CA ASN A 30 84.71 -68.67 12.46
C ASN A 30 84.00 -68.95 13.80
N SER A 31 83.12 -68.05 14.25
CA SER A 31 82.51 -68.04 15.59
C SER A 31 81.03 -68.37 15.54
N LYS A 32 80.66 -69.41 14.77
CA LYS A 32 79.26 -69.76 14.47
C LYS A 32 78.41 -69.96 15.73
N GLY A 33 78.88 -70.72 16.72
CA GLY A 33 78.13 -70.98 17.95
C GLY A 33 77.80 -69.71 18.74
N PRO A 34 78.82 -68.92 19.14
CA PRO A 34 78.64 -67.62 19.78
C PRO A 34 77.77 -66.65 18.97
N PHE A 35 77.90 -66.65 17.64
CA PHE A 35 77.08 -65.84 16.75
C PHE A 35 75.60 -66.22 16.79
N TYR A 36 75.27 -67.51 16.69
CA TYR A 36 73.87 -67.97 16.75
C TYR A 36 73.24 -67.66 18.12
N ASN A 37 74.00 -67.77 19.20
CA ASN A 37 73.53 -67.41 20.54
C ASN A 37 73.30 -65.89 20.67
N ALA A 38 74.21 -65.07 20.15
CA ALA A 38 74.11 -63.61 20.16
C ALA A 38 72.91 -63.14 19.31
N PHE A 39 72.74 -63.72 18.12
CA PHE A 39 71.62 -63.44 17.23
C PHE A 39 70.28 -63.92 17.80
N GLY A 40 70.25 -65.08 18.46
CA GLY A 40 69.07 -65.58 19.17
C GLY A 40 68.65 -64.67 20.32
N ARG A 41 69.63 -64.12 21.06
CA ARG A 41 69.39 -63.12 22.11
C ARG A 41 68.90 -61.80 21.51
N LEU A 42 69.55 -61.31 20.46
CA LEU A 42 69.13 -60.11 19.72
C LEU A 42 67.70 -60.22 19.23
N THR A 43 67.36 -61.33 18.59
CA THR A 43 66.01 -61.57 18.08
C THR A 43 65.00 -61.57 19.23
N ARG A 44 65.32 -62.18 20.38
CA ARG A 44 64.44 -62.21 21.55
C ARG A 44 64.27 -60.83 22.20
N ASP A 45 65.34 -60.03 22.23
CA ASP A 45 65.34 -58.70 22.84
C ASP A 45 64.69 -57.65 21.91
N MET A 46 64.76 -57.86 20.59
CA MET A 46 64.17 -56.97 19.58
C MET A 46 62.75 -57.35 19.16
N GLU A 47 62.34 -58.62 19.26
CA GLU A 47 60.97 -59.06 18.96
C GLU A 47 59.88 -58.23 19.67
N PRO A 48 59.92 -57.98 20.99
CA PRO A 48 58.92 -57.16 21.65
C PRO A 48 58.94 -55.71 21.15
N LYS A 49 60.12 -55.14 20.88
CA LYS A 49 60.27 -53.76 20.38
C LYS A 49 59.74 -53.61 18.96
N VAL A 50 60.02 -54.57 18.08
CA VAL A 50 59.49 -54.59 16.70
C VAL A 50 57.97 -54.78 16.72
N ARG A 51 57.44 -55.60 17.64
CA ARG A 51 55.99 -55.76 17.83
C ARG A 51 55.33 -54.48 18.35
N GLU A 52 55.97 -53.77 19.27
CA GLU A 52 55.52 -52.46 19.75
C GLU A 52 55.54 -51.40 18.64
N LEU A 53 56.61 -51.33 17.84
CA LEU A 53 56.69 -50.44 16.68
C LEU A 53 55.62 -50.76 15.64
N GLY A 54 55.35 -52.04 15.37
CA GLY A 54 54.24 -52.46 14.51
C GLY A 54 52.87 -52.03 15.08
N GLY A 55 52.70 -52.08 16.40
CA GLY A 55 51.52 -51.57 17.08
C GLY A 55 51.38 -50.04 17.01
N VAL A 56 52.47 -49.30 17.09
CA VAL A 56 52.50 -47.84 16.89
C VAL A 56 52.17 -47.48 15.44
N GLN A 57 52.75 -48.19 14.47
CA GLN A 57 52.46 -47.97 13.05
C GLN A 57 50.99 -48.24 12.73
N ALA A 58 50.42 -49.34 13.22
CA ALA A 58 49.00 -49.65 13.00
C ALA A 58 48.07 -48.58 13.61
N LYS A 59 48.46 -47.99 14.74
CA LYS A 59 47.71 -46.88 15.37
C LYS A 59 47.87 -45.57 14.58
N LEU A 60 49.05 -45.29 14.05
CA LEU A 60 49.31 -44.14 13.19
C LEU A 60 48.50 -44.23 11.89
N ASP A 61 48.46 -45.41 11.28
CA ASP A 61 47.66 -45.68 10.08
C ASP A 61 46.17 -45.50 10.38
N ALA A 62 45.69 -46.00 11.53
CA ALA A 62 44.30 -45.80 11.97
C ALA A 62 43.98 -44.32 12.22
N ALA A 63 44.89 -43.57 12.85
CA ALA A 63 44.73 -42.13 13.05
C ALA A 63 44.71 -41.36 11.71
N GLY A 64 45.56 -41.74 10.75
CA GLY A 64 45.55 -41.21 9.39
C GLY A 64 44.19 -41.38 8.71
N LEU A 65 43.62 -42.59 8.77
CA LEU A 65 42.27 -42.86 8.23
C LEU A 65 41.19 -42.01 8.91
N THR A 66 41.27 -41.78 10.22
CA THR A 66 40.33 -40.90 10.92
C THR A 66 40.48 -39.43 10.52
N LEU A 67 41.71 -38.97 10.26
CA LEU A 67 41.98 -37.61 9.81
C LEU A 67 41.39 -37.38 8.42
N ASP A 68 41.54 -38.34 7.50
CA ASP A 68 40.97 -38.28 6.15
C ASP A 68 39.43 -38.23 6.20
N GLN A 69 38.81 -39.00 7.09
CA GLN A 69 37.35 -38.95 7.30
C GLN A 69 36.89 -37.58 7.81
N LEU A 70 37.61 -36.97 8.75
CA LEU A 70 37.30 -35.63 9.26
C LEU A 70 37.47 -34.56 8.19
N TYR A 71 38.53 -34.66 7.38
CA TYR A 71 38.76 -33.74 6.27
C TYR A 71 37.63 -33.83 5.23
N GLN A 72 37.15 -35.05 4.96
CA GLN A 72 36.02 -35.27 4.07
C GLN A 72 34.72 -34.66 4.64
N GLN A 73 34.47 -34.80 5.95
CA GLN A 73 33.31 -34.19 6.61
C GLN A 73 33.36 -32.65 6.59
N ILE A 74 34.54 -32.05 6.79
CA ILE A 74 34.73 -30.59 6.68
C ILE A 74 34.40 -30.12 5.27
N LYS A 75 34.91 -30.82 4.26
CA LYS A 75 34.67 -30.49 2.86
C LYS A 75 33.19 -30.61 2.48
N GLU A 76 32.49 -31.60 3.01
CA GLU A 76 31.04 -31.76 2.82
C GLU A 76 30.25 -30.62 3.50
N ALA A 77 30.65 -30.22 4.71
CA ALA A 77 30.05 -29.08 5.40
C ALA A 77 30.30 -27.75 4.65
N GLU A 78 31.52 -27.51 4.15
CA GLU A 78 31.85 -26.35 3.33
C GLU A 78 31.05 -26.32 2.03
N ALA A 79 30.89 -27.47 1.37
CA ALA A 79 30.08 -27.59 0.16
C ALA A 79 28.60 -27.28 0.42
N SER A 80 28.09 -27.50 1.63
CA SER A 80 26.72 -27.17 2.03
C SER A 80 26.50 -25.68 2.32
N LEU A 81 27.56 -24.87 2.50
CA LEU A 81 27.43 -23.44 2.77
C LEU A 81 26.97 -22.64 1.54
N ALA A 82 27.51 -22.98 0.36
CA ALA A 82 27.15 -22.30 -0.89
C ALA A 82 25.64 -22.33 -1.21
N PRO A 83 24.94 -23.49 -1.18
CA PRO A 83 23.50 -23.51 -1.43
C PRO A 83 22.70 -22.78 -0.35
N LEU A 84 23.14 -22.79 0.91
CA LEU A 84 22.50 -22.01 1.99
C LEU A 84 22.66 -20.50 1.79
N GLU A 85 23.79 -20.06 1.26
CA GLU A 85 24.01 -18.65 0.93
C GLU A 85 23.18 -18.20 -0.27
N GLU A 86 23.04 -19.05 -1.29
CA GLU A 86 22.11 -18.83 -2.41
C GLU A 86 20.66 -18.75 -1.92
N GLU A 87 20.23 -19.66 -1.04
CA GLU A 87 18.90 -19.64 -0.44
C GLU A 87 18.65 -18.37 0.38
N ARG A 88 19.64 -17.94 1.17
CA ARG A 88 19.60 -16.66 1.91
C ARG A 88 19.40 -15.47 0.97
N ASN A 89 20.13 -15.43 -0.15
CA ASN A 89 20.01 -14.35 -1.11
C ASN A 89 18.64 -14.34 -1.80
N ALA A 90 18.12 -15.51 -2.19
CA ALA A 90 16.78 -15.64 -2.75
C ALA A 90 15.69 -15.22 -1.75
N LEU A 91 15.85 -15.54 -0.46
CA LEU A 91 14.95 -15.09 0.60
C LEU A 91 14.99 -13.56 0.77
N ASN A 92 16.18 -12.94 0.71
CA ASN A 92 16.31 -11.48 0.77
C ASN A 92 15.60 -10.77 -0.39
N GLU A 93 15.74 -11.27 -1.63
CA GLU A 93 15.04 -10.70 -2.79
C GLU A 93 13.52 -10.80 -2.66
N ARG A 94 13.01 -11.94 -2.14
CA ARG A 94 11.59 -12.11 -1.84
C ARG A 94 11.12 -11.13 -0.77
N ILE A 95 11.91 -10.90 0.28
CA ILE A 95 11.61 -9.92 1.33
C ILE A 95 11.47 -8.51 0.74
N GLU A 96 12.40 -8.08 -0.11
CA GLU A 96 12.33 -6.75 -0.72
C GLU A 96 11.13 -6.60 -1.66
N THR A 97 10.84 -7.63 -2.46
CA THR A 97 9.63 -7.66 -3.31
C THR A 97 8.35 -7.55 -2.48
N LEU A 98 8.29 -8.26 -1.34
CA LEU A 98 7.14 -8.21 -0.43
C LEU A 98 7.03 -6.85 0.26
N LYS A 99 8.14 -6.18 0.61
CA LYS A 99 8.13 -4.81 1.16
C LYS A 99 7.55 -3.79 0.17
N VAL A 100 7.92 -3.86 -1.10
CA VAL A 100 7.36 -2.97 -2.15
C VAL A 100 5.85 -3.18 -2.27
N LYS A 101 5.40 -4.44 -2.42
CA LYS A 101 3.97 -4.77 -2.49
C LYS A 101 3.20 -4.34 -1.24
N LEU A 102 3.80 -4.48 -0.06
CA LEU A 102 3.20 -4.03 1.19
C LEU A 102 3.02 -2.51 1.20
N THR A 103 4.01 -1.77 0.71
CA THR A 103 3.95 -0.30 0.62
C THR A 103 2.86 0.15 -0.33
N GLU A 104 2.79 -0.39 -1.55
CA GLU A 104 1.73 -0.13 -2.53
C GLU A 104 0.33 -0.43 -1.95
N LYS A 105 0.17 -1.60 -1.31
CA LYS A 105 -1.10 -1.96 -0.66
C LYS A 105 -1.45 -1.01 0.49
N SER A 106 -0.46 -0.56 1.27
CA SER A 106 -0.68 0.38 2.37
C SER A 106 -1.19 1.74 1.88
N GLU A 107 -0.69 2.22 0.74
CA GLU A 107 -1.18 3.45 0.10
C GLU A 107 -2.61 3.29 -0.42
N LEU A 108 -2.91 2.15 -1.06
CA LEU A 108 -4.28 1.84 -1.48
C LEU A 108 -5.25 1.77 -0.29
N VAL A 109 -4.82 1.21 0.84
CA VAL A 109 -5.61 1.19 2.08
C VAL A 109 -5.83 2.60 2.63
N LYS A 110 -4.82 3.49 2.58
CA LYS A 110 -4.99 4.90 2.95
C LYS A 110 -6.04 5.59 2.08
N HIS A 111 -5.94 5.45 0.75
CA HIS A 111 -6.93 6.01 -0.18
C HIS A 111 -8.32 5.42 0.01
N ALA A 112 -8.44 4.12 0.26
CA ALA A 112 -9.70 3.48 0.61
C ALA A 112 -10.27 4.02 1.94
N GLY A 113 -9.42 4.30 2.92
CA GLY A 113 -9.80 4.95 4.17
C GLY A 113 -10.29 6.39 3.98
N GLU A 114 -9.64 7.17 3.11
CA GLU A 114 -10.08 8.50 2.71
C GLU A 114 -11.44 8.46 2.02
N LEU A 115 -11.62 7.58 1.04
CA LEU A 115 -12.92 7.34 0.39
C LEU A 115 -13.99 6.89 1.39
N GLY A 116 -13.61 6.08 2.38
CA GLY A 116 -14.46 5.69 3.49
C GLY A 116 -15.00 6.87 4.30
N LYS A 117 -14.19 7.92 4.52
CA LYS A 117 -14.63 9.17 5.18
C LYS A 117 -15.72 9.90 4.40
N PHE A 118 -15.72 9.78 3.08
CA PHE A 118 -16.77 10.29 2.18
C PHE A 118 -17.94 9.31 2.01
N GLY A 119 -17.96 8.22 2.77
CA GLY A 119 -18.99 7.18 2.71
C GLY A 119 -18.79 6.14 1.63
N PHE A 120 -17.69 6.15 0.87
CA PHE A 120 -17.36 5.14 -0.15
C PHE A 120 -16.44 4.06 0.41
N ASN A 121 -17.04 3.05 1.03
CA ASN A 121 -16.35 1.83 1.46
C ASN A 121 -16.04 0.88 0.29
N SER A 122 -15.26 -0.18 0.56
CA SER A 122 -14.85 -1.19 -0.42
C SER A 122 -16.04 -1.84 -1.15
N GLU A 123 -17.12 -2.15 -0.42
CA GLU A 123 -18.31 -2.75 -0.98
C GLU A 123 -19.04 -1.81 -1.95
N ARG A 124 -19.14 -0.53 -1.60
CA ARG A 124 -19.71 0.50 -2.47
C ARG A 124 -18.88 0.76 -3.71
N LEU A 125 -17.56 0.79 -3.57
CA LEU A 125 -16.66 0.93 -4.72
C LEU A 125 -16.79 -0.27 -5.66
N ARG A 126 -17.00 -1.47 -5.10
CA ARG A 126 -17.30 -2.68 -5.87
C ARG A 126 -18.64 -2.59 -6.59
N GLN A 127 -19.72 -2.27 -5.89
CA GLN A 127 -21.06 -2.11 -6.49
C GLN A 127 -21.09 -1.01 -7.56
N LEU A 128 -20.43 0.12 -7.30
CA LEU A 128 -20.28 1.20 -8.27
C LEU A 128 -19.53 0.69 -9.50
N ARG A 129 -18.39 0.02 -9.33
CA ARG A 129 -17.64 -0.57 -10.43
C ARG A 129 -18.46 -1.58 -11.23
N GLU A 130 -19.16 -2.50 -10.56
CA GLU A 130 -20.02 -3.52 -11.19
C GLU A 130 -21.13 -2.84 -12.01
N THR A 131 -21.84 -1.89 -11.41
CA THR A 131 -22.90 -1.12 -12.07
C THR A 131 -22.36 -0.34 -13.28
N LEU A 132 -21.22 0.35 -13.12
CA LEU A 132 -20.59 1.07 -14.22
C LEU A 132 -20.13 0.13 -15.33
N THR A 133 -19.63 -1.06 -14.97
CA THR A 133 -19.24 -2.09 -15.95
C THR A 133 -20.45 -2.60 -16.72
N ASP A 134 -21.58 -2.87 -16.05
CA ASP A 134 -22.81 -3.33 -16.70
C ASP A 134 -23.41 -2.25 -17.63
N ILE A 135 -23.42 -0.99 -17.19
CA ILE A 135 -23.85 0.15 -18.03
C ILE A 135 -22.90 0.32 -19.22
N GLY A 136 -21.60 0.20 -18.98
CA GLY A 136 -20.55 0.23 -20.00
C GLY A 136 -20.75 -0.84 -21.05
N ALA A 137 -20.98 -2.08 -20.63
CA ALA A 137 -21.20 -3.23 -21.50
C ALA A 137 -22.43 -3.02 -22.40
N LYS A 138 -23.55 -2.52 -21.84
CA LYS A 138 -24.74 -2.14 -22.62
C LYS A 138 -24.47 -1.04 -23.65
N SER A 139 -23.41 -0.26 -23.45
CA SER A 139 -23.00 0.86 -24.30
C SER A 139 -21.76 0.57 -25.14
N GLY A 140 -21.27 -0.67 -25.16
CA GLY A 140 -20.10 -1.10 -25.95
C GLY A 140 -18.73 -0.76 -25.33
N PHE A 141 -18.66 -0.34 -24.07
CA PHE A 141 -17.40 -0.09 -23.34
C PHE A 141 -16.98 -1.30 -22.51
N ASN A 142 -15.68 -1.53 -22.38
CA ASN A 142 -15.16 -2.47 -21.40
C ASN A 142 -15.18 -1.86 -19.98
N GLY A 143 -15.09 -2.69 -18.94
CA GLY A 143 -15.27 -2.23 -17.55
C GLY A 143 -14.30 -1.11 -17.11
N LYS A 144 -13.06 -1.10 -17.60
CA LYS A 144 -12.11 -0.02 -17.29
C LYS A 144 -12.48 1.27 -18.03
N GLU A 145 -12.82 1.18 -19.32
CA GLU A 145 -13.28 2.32 -20.11
C GLU A 145 -14.56 2.94 -19.55
N ALA A 146 -15.50 2.11 -19.12
CA ALA A 146 -16.78 2.56 -18.56
C ALA A 146 -16.58 3.38 -17.27
N VAL A 147 -15.72 2.91 -16.37
CA VAL A 147 -15.38 3.62 -15.13
C VAL A 147 -14.65 4.94 -15.44
N SER A 148 -13.66 4.91 -16.34
CA SER A 148 -12.91 6.11 -16.74
C SER A 148 -13.82 7.17 -17.38
N LYS A 149 -14.70 6.73 -18.28
CA LYS A 149 -15.67 7.60 -18.95
C LYS A 149 -16.67 8.21 -17.96
N PHE A 150 -17.20 7.41 -17.04
CA PHE A 150 -18.09 7.91 -15.99
C PHE A 150 -17.47 9.06 -15.19
N PHE A 151 -16.26 8.88 -14.65
CA PHE A 151 -15.61 9.93 -13.85
C PHE A 151 -15.19 11.15 -14.68
N THR A 152 -14.88 10.95 -15.96
CA THR A 152 -14.63 12.07 -16.89
C THR A 152 -15.90 12.88 -17.10
N GLU A 153 -17.03 12.22 -17.34
CA GLU A 153 -18.31 12.89 -17.54
C GLU A 153 -18.90 13.48 -16.26
N LEU A 154 -18.59 12.90 -15.09
CA LEU A 154 -19.01 13.39 -13.79
C LEU A 154 -18.44 14.79 -13.50
N LYS A 155 -17.22 15.08 -13.98
CA LYS A 155 -16.61 16.41 -13.87
C LYS A 155 -17.43 17.48 -14.59
N ASP A 156 -18.14 17.09 -15.63
CA ASP A 156 -18.98 17.97 -16.43
C ASP A 156 -20.48 17.79 -16.11
N TYR A 157 -20.85 17.06 -15.05
CA TYR A 157 -22.23 16.69 -14.78
C TYR A 157 -23.15 17.90 -14.58
N ASP A 158 -22.73 18.89 -13.80
CA ASP A 158 -23.49 20.13 -13.63
C ASP A 158 -23.55 20.93 -14.93
N THR A 159 -22.47 20.93 -15.71
CA THR A 159 -22.40 21.58 -17.03
C THR A 159 -23.33 20.91 -18.06
N LYS A 160 -23.49 19.58 -17.98
CA LYS A 160 -24.29 18.75 -18.88
C LYS A 160 -25.78 18.71 -18.51
N THR A 161 -26.11 18.63 -17.23
CA THR A 161 -27.50 18.56 -16.77
C THR A 161 -28.17 19.92 -16.77
N GLY A 162 -27.41 21.00 -16.60
CA GLY A 162 -27.89 22.36 -16.82
C GLY A 162 -28.96 22.82 -15.83
N PHE A 163 -29.20 22.09 -14.72
CA PHE A 163 -30.21 22.47 -13.74
C PHE A 163 -29.90 23.81 -13.08
N GLU A 164 -28.64 24.06 -12.70
CA GLU A 164 -28.20 25.36 -12.18
C GLU A 164 -28.48 26.48 -13.19
N ARG A 165 -28.19 26.20 -14.47
CA ARG A 165 -28.38 27.16 -15.58
C ARG A 165 -29.87 27.41 -15.83
N GLU A 166 -30.71 26.40 -15.72
CA GLU A 166 -32.17 26.52 -15.88
C GLU A 166 -32.80 27.28 -14.70
N ILE A 167 -32.35 27.04 -13.47
CA ILE A 167 -32.76 27.82 -12.29
C ILE A 167 -32.38 29.30 -12.47
N GLN A 168 -31.16 29.58 -12.93
CA GLN A 168 -30.72 30.95 -13.22
C GLN A 168 -31.53 31.60 -14.35
N ARG A 169 -31.81 30.84 -15.42
CA ARG A 169 -32.65 31.29 -16.55
C ARG A 169 -34.06 31.65 -16.09
N LEU A 170 -34.69 30.75 -15.33
CA LEU A 170 -36.02 30.98 -14.76
C LEU A 170 -36.04 32.18 -13.80
N GLY A 171 -35.00 32.33 -12.96
CA GLY A 171 -34.82 33.51 -12.11
C GLY A 171 -34.84 34.81 -12.91
N THR A 172 -34.04 34.87 -13.98
CA THR A 172 -33.95 36.05 -14.87
C THR A 172 -35.30 36.37 -15.54
N ILE A 173 -36.03 35.33 -15.97
CA ILE A 173 -37.36 35.49 -16.58
C ILE A 173 -38.36 36.03 -15.55
N VAL A 174 -38.37 35.49 -14.32
CA VAL A 174 -39.24 35.96 -13.23
C VAL A 174 -38.96 37.43 -12.92
N ASP A 175 -37.69 37.83 -12.78
CA ASP A 175 -37.33 39.22 -12.49
C ASP A 175 -37.76 40.17 -13.61
N THR A 176 -37.57 39.75 -14.88
CA THR A 176 -38.03 40.52 -16.04
C THR A 176 -39.56 40.69 -16.03
N LYS A 177 -40.31 39.62 -15.73
CA LYS A 177 -41.77 39.68 -15.66
C LYS A 177 -42.29 40.49 -14.47
N LYS A 178 -41.59 40.50 -13.34
CA LYS A 178 -41.89 41.40 -12.22
C LYS A 178 -41.71 42.87 -12.61
N LEU A 179 -40.66 43.20 -13.35
CA LEU A 179 -40.47 44.56 -13.89
C LEU A 179 -41.58 44.96 -14.87
N GLU A 180 -41.97 44.07 -15.78
CA GLU A 180 -43.11 44.31 -16.68
C GLU A 180 -44.41 44.54 -15.90
N ALA A 181 -44.71 43.71 -14.89
CA ALA A 181 -45.89 43.87 -14.05
C ALA A 181 -45.87 45.21 -13.30
N ALA A 182 -44.73 45.62 -12.74
CA ALA A 182 -44.58 46.91 -12.07
C ALA A 182 -44.80 48.09 -13.04
N LYS A 183 -44.31 47.98 -14.28
CA LYS A 183 -44.58 48.97 -15.33
C LYS A 183 -46.07 49.08 -15.63
N TRP A 184 -46.76 47.97 -15.85
CA TRP A 184 -48.19 47.98 -16.15
C TRP A 184 -49.03 48.48 -14.96
N GLN A 185 -48.63 48.18 -13.73
CA GLN A 185 -49.25 48.76 -12.53
C GLN A 185 -49.12 50.29 -12.54
N ALA A 186 -47.92 50.81 -12.76
CA ALA A 186 -47.68 52.25 -12.80
C ALA A 186 -48.49 52.95 -13.91
N GLU A 187 -48.59 52.33 -15.09
CA GLU A 187 -49.42 52.86 -16.19
C GLU A 187 -50.91 52.85 -15.85
N THR A 188 -51.39 51.76 -15.23
CA THR A 188 -52.78 51.65 -14.76
C THR A 188 -53.10 52.71 -13.71
N ASP A 189 -52.22 52.91 -12.72
CA ASP A 189 -52.39 53.91 -11.67
C ASP A 189 -52.36 55.34 -12.21
N SER A 190 -51.55 55.60 -13.24
CA SER A 190 -51.47 56.90 -13.92
C SER A 190 -52.74 57.20 -14.72
N LEU A 191 -53.21 56.22 -15.51
CA LEU A 191 -54.45 56.34 -16.29
C LEU A 191 -55.68 56.46 -15.39
N SER A 192 -55.76 55.68 -14.32
CA SER A 192 -56.85 55.74 -13.35
C SER A 192 -56.94 57.13 -12.69
N ARG A 193 -55.80 57.71 -12.29
CA ARG A 193 -55.74 59.10 -11.80
C ARG A 193 -56.24 60.11 -12.84
N ARG A 194 -55.75 60.04 -14.08
CA ARG A 194 -56.21 60.92 -15.17
C ARG A 194 -57.71 60.78 -15.44
N HIS A 195 -58.23 59.55 -15.45
CA HIS A 195 -59.65 59.29 -15.64
C HIS A 195 -60.50 59.86 -14.49
N LYS A 196 -60.02 59.75 -13.24
CA LYS A 196 -60.67 60.37 -12.08
C LYS A 196 -60.68 61.89 -12.20
N ASP A 197 -59.54 62.50 -12.51
CA ASP A 197 -59.43 63.96 -12.69
C ASP A 197 -60.37 64.47 -13.80
N LEU A 198 -60.42 63.73 -14.92
CA LEU A 198 -61.29 64.06 -16.06
C LEU A 198 -62.78 63.90 -15.70
N ASN A 199 -63.15 62.87 -14.95
CA ASN A 199 -64.53 62.71 -14.45
C ASN A 199 -64.93 63.82 -13.48
N GLU A 200 -64.08 64.17 -12.51
CA GLU A 200 -64.34 65.25 -11.56
C GLU A 200 -64.48 66.60 -12.28
N ALA A 201 -63.62 66.87 -13.27
CA ALA A 201 -63.71 68.04 -14.13
C ALA A 201 -65.03 68.11 -14.90
N ILE A 202 -65.43 67.00 -15.56
CA ILE A 202 -66.72 66.93 -16.28
C ILE A 202 -67.88 67.17 -15.31
N ALA A 203 -67.88 66.53 -14.14
CA ALA A 203 -68.94 66.66 -13.15
C ALA A 203 -69.07 68.11 -12.65
N ALA A 204 -67.95 68.78 -12.37
CA ALA A 204 -67.93 70.17 -11.96
C ALA A 204 -68.51 71.09 -13.05
N VAL A 205 -68.12 70.89 -14.30
CA VAL A 205 -68.62 71.68 -15.44
C VAL A 205 -70.11 71.45 -15.67
N GLN A 206 -70.55 70.20 -15.64
CA GLN A 206 -71.97 69.86 -15.76
C GLN A 206 -72.80 70.47 -14.62
N SER A 207 -72.27 70.52 -13.40
CA SER A 207 -72.92 71.18 -12.27
C SER A 207 -73.06 72.69 -12.49
N LEU A 208 -71.99 73.36 -12.95
CA LEU A 208 -72.03 74.79 -13.26
C LEU A 208 -73.04 75.12 -14.37
N ILE A 209 -73.05 74.32 -15.45
CA ILE A 209 -74.01 74.47 -16.55
C ILE A 209 -75.46 74.31 -16.05
N LYS A 210 -75.73 73.33 -15.17
CA LYS A 210 -77.06 73.13 -14.56
C LYS A 210 -77.53 74.33 -13.74
N HIS A 211 -76.62 75.13 -13.20
CA HIS A 211 -76.92 76.36 -12.46
C HIS A 211 -76.95 77.62 -13.37
N GLY A 212 -76.96 77.44 -14.69
CA GLY A 212 -77.09 78.54 -15.66
C GLY A 212 -75.77 79.28 -15.94
N VAL A 213 -74.63 78.78 -15.46
CA VAL A 213 -73.32 79.36 -15.79
C VAL A 213 -72.96 78.97 -17.22
N LYS A 214 -72.80 79.96 -18.09
CA LYS A 214 -72.31 79.74 -19.46
C LYS A 214 -70.85 79.28 -19.41
N VAL A 215 -70.48 78.37 -20.31
CA VAL A 215 -69.12 77.80 -20.39
C VAL A 215 -68.06 78.89 -20.53
N GLU A 216 -68.39 79.97 -21.26
CA GLU A 216 -67.59 81.18 -21.47
C GLU A 216 -67.16 81.87 -20.17
N HIS A 217 -67.93 81.71 -19.09
CA HIS A 217 -67.73 82.39 -17.81
C HIS A 217 -66.98 81.54 -16.78
N ILE A 218 -66.59 80.30 -17.11
CA ILE A 218 -65.88 79.41 -16.19
C ILE A 218 -64.39 79.77 -16.23
N VAL A 219 -63.97 80.73 -15.39
CA VAL A 219 -62.55 81.16 -15.29
C VAL A 219 -61.61 80.01 -14.90
N SER A 220 -62.12 79.02 -14.15
CA SER A 220 -61.40 77.80 -13.79
C SER A 220 -61.20 76.82 -14.95
N TRP A 221 -61.79 77.06 -16.12
CA TRP A 221 -61.67 76.19 -17.29
C TRP A 221 -60.22 76.03 -17.74
N ASN A 222 -59.44 77.10 -17.74
CA ASN A 222 -58.00 77.03 -18.06
C ASN A 222 -57.23 76.17 -17.03
N GLY A 223 -57.62 76.19 -15.76
CA GLY A 223 -57.03 75.33 -14.72
C GLY A 223 -57.40 73.85 -14.87
N ILE A 224 -58.62 73.57 -15.33
CA ILE A 224 -59.08 72.22 -15.64
C ILE A 224 -58.38 71.69 -16.89
N VAL A 225 -58.31 72.51 -17.95
CA VAL A 225 -57.70 72.17 -19.23
C VAL A 225 -56.19 71.94 -19.09
N SER A 226 -55.49 72.73 -18.27
CA SER A 226 -54.06 72.52 -18.00
C SER A 226 -53.76 71.22 -17.26
N LYS A 227 -54.64 70.77 -16.35
CA LYS A 227 -54.51 69.44 -15.71
C LYS A 227 -54.69 68.27 -16.67
N LEU A 228 -55.33 68.51 -17.81
CA LEU A 228 -55.60 67.52 -18.85
C LEU A 228 -54.58 67.55 -20.00
N GLY A 229 -53.39 68.14 -19.78
CA GLY A 229 -52.33 68.26 -20.79
C GLY A 229 -52.34 69.58 -21.57
N GLY A 230 -53.28 70.49 -21.26
CA GLY A 230 -53.44 71.76 -21.95
C GLY A 230 -54.46 71.72 -23.07
N SER A 231 -54.79 72.91 -23.62
CA SER A 231 -55.85 73.05 -24.63
C SER A 231 -55.49 72.33 -25.93
N GLU A 232 -54.23 72.36 -26.34
CA GLU A 232 -53.75 71.72 -27.56
C GLU A 232 -53.87 70.19 -27.50
N GLU A 233 -53.56 69.58 -26.35
CA GLU A 233 -53.63 68.12 -26.19
C GLU A 233 -55.08 67.65 -26.13
N ILE A 234 -55.96 68.38 -25.43
CA ILE A 234 -57.40 68.11 -25.43
C ILE A 234 -58.01 68.30 -26.81
N GLU A 235 -57.65 69.36 -27.53
CA GLU A 235 -58.16 69.62 -28.89
C GLU A 235 -57.70 68.54 -29.88
N LYS A 236 -56.44 68.09 -29.76
CA LYS A 236 -55.91 66.95 -30.51
C LYS A 236 -56.65 65.65 -30.19
N GLU A 237 -56.90 65.35 -28.92
CA GLU A 237 -57.64 64.14 -28.54
C GLU A 237 -59.12 64.22 -28.94
N LEU A 238 -59.76 65.39 -28.83
CA LEU A 238 -61.13 65.61 -29.30
C LEU A 238 -61.24 65.56 -30.83
N GLY A 239 -60.20 65.95 -31.56
CA GLY A 239 -60.11 65.74 -33.01
C GLY A 239 -60.20 64.26 -33.39
N ASN A 240 -59.69 63.37 -32.54
CA ASN A 240 -59.73 61.92 -32.77
C ASN A 240 -61.02 61.26 -32.27
N TYR A 241 -61.61 61.76 -31.18
CA TYR A 241 -62.73 61.09 -30.49
C TYR A 241 -64.04 61.87 -30.49
N LYS A 242 -64.14 63.02 -31.17
CA LYS A 242 -65.33 63.90 -31.32
C LYS A 242 -65.96 64.45 -30.05
N THR A 243 -66.04 63.69 -28.96
CA THR A 243 -66.65 64.06 -27.68
C THR A 243 -65.79 63.61 -26.50
N ILE A 244 -65.85 64.36 -25.41
CA ILE A 244 -65.17 64.02 -24.14
C ILE A 244 -65.65 62.66 -23.60
N ARG A 245 -66.91 62.30 -23.88
CA ARG A 245 -67.50 61.01 -23.45
C ARG A 245 -66.90 59.82 -24.21
N GLU A 246 -66.66 59.97 -25.50
CA GLU A 246 -65.97 58.96 -26.31
C GLU A 246 -64.51 58.81 -25.87
N LEU A 247 -63.82 59.92 -25.61
CA LEU A 247 -62.46 59.90 -25.05
C LEU A 247 -62.40 59.16 -23.71
N LEU A 248 -63.33 59.47 -22.78
CA LEU A 248 -63.42 58.77 -21.50
C LEU A 248 -63.63 57.26 -21.67
N ASN A 249 -64.52 56.85 -22.58
CA ASN A 249 -64.78 55.44 -22.86
C ASN A 249 -63.55 54.74 -23.45
N VAL A 250 -62.77 55.41 -24.30
CA VAL A 250 -61.52 54.85 -24.83
C VAL A 250 -60.48 54.69 -23.74
N ARG A 251 -60.26 55.72 -22.89
CA ARG A 251 -59.35 55.63 -21.74
C ARG A 251 -59.77 54.55 -20.74
N LYS A 252 -61.07 54.36 -20.53
CA LYS A 252 -61.61 53.25 -19.73
C LYS A 252 -61.24 51.90 -20.34
N LYS A 253 -61.46 51.70 -21.64
CA LYS A 253 -61.07 50.46 -22.35
C LYS A 253 -59.56 50.22 -22.34
N GLU A 254 -58.74 51.26 -22.45
CA GLU A 254 -57.28 51.15 -22.31
C GLU A 254 -56.89 50.67 -20.92
N THR A 255 -57.51 51.22 -19.88
CA THR A 255 -57.29 50.82 -18.48
C THR A 255 -57.68 49.35 -18.26
N GLU A 256 -58.86 48.93 -18.73
CA GLU A 256 -59.31 47.53 -18.71
C GLU A 256 -58.32 46.60 -19.46
N GLY A 257 -57.75 47.08 -20.58
CA GLY A 257 -56.73 46.36 -21.34
C GLY A 257 -55.41 46.18 -20.59
N TYR A 258 -54.95 47.20 -19.84
CA TYR A 258 -53.76 47.10 -19.01
C TYR A 258 -53.98 46.21 -17.78
N GLU A 259 -55.14 46.29 -17.13
CA GLU A 259 -55.52 45.38 -16.04
C GLU A 259 -55.52 43.92 -16.51
N LEU A 260 -56.03 43.63 -17.71
CA LEU A 260 -55.98 42.30 -18.30
C LEU A 260 -54.55 41.81 -18.56
N ARG A 261 -53.65 42.70 -19.03
CA ARG A 261 -52.22 42.35 -19.22
C ARG A 261 -51.51 42.14 -17.90
N LEU A 262 -51.82 42.95 -16.88
CA LEU A 262 -51.27 42.83 -15.54
C LEU A 262 -51.66 41.49 -14.92
N THR A 263 -52.95 41.16 -14.88
CA THR A 263 -53.47 39.89 -14.35
C THR A 263 -52.90 38.68 -15.09
N LYS A 264 -52.79 38.75 -16.43
CA LYS A 264 -52.11 37.71 -17.23
C LYS A 264 -50.62 37.56 -16.86
N THR A 265 -49.91 38.66 -16.67
CA THR A 265 -48.48 38.63 -16.31
C THR A 265 -48.28 38.10 -14.89
N GLN A 266 -49.12 38.51 -13.94
CA GLN A 266 -49.10 38.03 -12.56
C GLN A 266 -49.35 36.52 -12.47
N SER A 267 -50.36 36.00 -13.19
CA SER A 267 -50.63 34.55 -13.24
C SER A 267 -49.48 33.75 -13.87
N GLN A 268 -48.77 34.30 -14.85
CA GLN A 268 -47.54 33.69 -15.39
C GLN A 268 -46.41 33.66 -14.37
N VAL A 269 -46.21 34.76 -13.61
CA VAL A 269 -45.21 34.81 -12.53
C VAL A 269 -45.53 33.76 -11.46
N GLU A 270 -46.77 33.67 -11.00
CA GLU A 270 -47.17 32.66 -10.01
C GLU A 270 -46.94 31.22 -10.51
N THR A 271 -47.18 30.97 -11.79
CA THR A 271 -46.94 29.63 -12.39
C THR A 271 -45.45 29.31 -12.41
N LEU A 272 -44.61 30.25 -12.84
CA LEU A 272 -43.16 30.06 -12.88
C LEU A 272 -42.54 29.94 -11.48
N GLU A 273 -43.03 30.69 -10.50
CA GLU A 273 -42.58 30.57 -9.11
C GLU A 273 -42.95 29.20 -8.52
N LYS A 274 -44.14 28.67 -8.85
CA LYS A 274 -44.54 27.30 -8.47
C LYS A 274 -43.65 26.24 -9.13
N GLU A 275 -43.31 26.39 -10.41
CA GLU A 275 -42.41 25.47 -11.10
C GLU A 275 -40.99 25.51 -10.52
N LYS A 276 -40.46 26.70 -10.26
CA LYS A 276 -39.17 26.88 -9.59
C LYS A 276 -39.14 26.20 -8.22
N ALA A 277 -40.13 26.49 -7.37
CA ALA A 277 -40.22 25.88 -6.04
C ALA A 277 -40.37 24.35 -6.10
N ARG A 278 -41.08 23.82 -7.11
CA ARG A 278 -41.19 22.38 -7.34
C ARG A 278 -39.84 21.75 -7.69
N ILE A 279 -39.05 22.39 -8.55
CA ILE A 279 -37.73 21.90 -8.95
C ILE A 279 -36.77 21.95 -7.76
N GLU A 280 -36.74 23.07 -7.02
CA GLU A 280 -35.92 23.23 -5.80
C GLU A 280 -36.27 22.14 -4.76
N GLY A 281 -37.56 21.95 -4.49
CA GLY A 281 -38.03 20.91 -3.57
C GLY A 281 -37.68 19.49 -4.03
N ALA A 282 -37.74 19.20 -5.33
CA ALA A 282 -37.34 17.91 -5.87
C ALA A 282 -35.83 17.66 -5.73
N ILE A 283 -35.00 18.69 -5.95
CA ILE A 283 -33.53 18.62 -5.75
C ILE A 283 -33.22 18.35 -4.28
N ASP A 284 -33.87 19.07 -3.36
CA ASP A 284 -33.62 18.90 -1.92
C ASP A 284 -34.06 17.52 -1.43
N ALA A 285 -35.22 17.02 -1.88
CA ALA A 285 -35.68 15.66 -1.58
C ALA A 285 -34.71 14.59 -2.12
N LEU A 286 -34.18 14.79 -3.33
CA LEU A 286 -33.16 13.90 -3.91
C LEU A 286 -31.86 13.93 -3.11
N LYS A 287 -31.40 15.12 -2.69
CA LYS A 287 -30.22 15.27 -1.83
C LYS A 287 -30.42 14.57 -0.50
N GLU A 288 -31.55 14.78 0.17
CA GLU A 288 -31.84 14.16 1.46
C GLU A 288 -31.94 12.63 1.36
N SER A 289 -32.69 12.13 0.37
CA SER A 289 -32.80 10.69 0.10
C SER A 289 -31.44 10.07 -0.22
N GLY A 290 -30.65 10.73 -1.07
CA GLY A 290 -29.29 10.32 -1.42
C GLY A 290 -28.38 10.26 -0.20
N VAL A 291 -28.38 11.29 0.65
CA VAL A 291 -27.62 11.31 1.91
C VAL A 291 -28.07 10.21 2.87
N LYS A 292 -29.38 9.95 2.97
CA LYS A 292 -29.92 8.89 3.84
C LYS A 292 -29.51 7.50 3.36
N GLN A 293 -29.62 7.21 2.07
CA GLN A 293 -29.12 5.96 1.48
C GLN A 293 -27.60 5.85 1.65
N LEU A 294 -26.87 6.96 1.45
CA LEU A 294 -25.43 7.03 1.69
C LEU A 294 -25.09 6.72 3.17
N LYS A 295 -25.80 7.25 4.15
CA LYS A 295 -25.57 6.88 5.56
C LYS A 295 -25.86 5.40 5.83
N ALA A 296 -27.01 4.90 5.35
CA ALA A 296 -27.44 3.53 5.61
C ALA A 296 -26.44 2.48 5.10
N MET A 297 -25.98 2.58 3.85
CA MET A 297 -24.98 1.61 3.37
C MET A 297 -23.55 1.93 3.84
N THR A 298 -23.26 3.13 4.38
CA THR A 298 -22.00 3.37 5.10
C THR A 298 -21.95 2.54 6.38
N GLU A 299 -23.03 2.52 7.16
CA GLU A 299 -23.07 1.70 8.37
C GLU A 299 -23.07 0.20 8.09
N GLU A 300 -23.82 -0.24 7.07
CA GLU A 300 -23.82 -1.66 6.70
C GLU A 300 -22.43 -2.14 6.30
N ALA A 301 -21.71 -1.36 5.50
CA ALA A 301 -20.36 -1.73 5.12
C ALA A 301 -19.34 -1.58 6.25
N ARG A 302 -19.55 -0.66 7.20
CA ARG A 302 -18.71 -0.57 8.41
C ARG A 302 -18.75 -1.89 9.17
N LYS A 303 -19.96 -2.46 9.35
CA LYS A 303 -20.15 -3.78 9.98
C LYS A 303 -19.47 -4.90 9.19
N GLN A 304 -19.56 -4.88 7.86
CA GLN A 304 -18.93 -5.89 7.02
C GLN A 304 -17.40 -5.80 7.02
N MET A 305 -16.83 -4.59 6.98
CA MET A 305 -15.38 -4.39 7.08
C MET A 305 -14.84 -4.81 8.45
N GLU A 306 -15.57 -4.54 9.53
CA GLU A 306 -15.22 -5.02 10.87
C GLU A 306 -15.18 -6.56 10.92
N THR A 307 -16.12 -7.21 10.23
CA THR A 307 -16.16 -8.67 10.08
C THR A 307 -14.96 -9.21 9.29
N LEU A 308 -14.63 -8.59 8.15
CA LEU A 308 -13.47 -8.97 7.33
C LEU A 308 -12.14 -8.73 8.05
N ALA A 309 -11.97 -7.58 8.70
CA ALA A 309 -10.78 -7.27 9.47
C ALA A 309 -10.54 -8.28 10.59
N ASN A 310 -11.60 -8.71 11.27
CA ASN A 310 -11.52 -9.76 12.28
C ASN A 310 -11.13 -11.11 11.67
N ARG A 311 -11.63 -11.44 10.47
CA ARG A 311 -11.25 -12.66 9.74
C ARG A 311 -9.77 -12.65 9.36
N GLU A 312 -9.31 -11.60 8.69
CA GLU A 312 -7.90 -11.45 8.27
C GLU A 312 -6.94 -11.46 9.47
N LYS A 313 -7.31 -10.81 10.57
CA LYS A 313 -6.52 -10.85 11.82
C LYS A 313 -6.37 -12.27 12.35
N ASN A 314 -7.40 -13.11 12.22
CA ASN A 314 -7.35 -14.51 12.62
C ASN A 314 -6.50 -15.35 11.65
N GLU A 315 -6.59 -15.11 10.34
CA GLU A 315 -5.77 -15.79 9.33
C GLU A 315 -4.28 -15.45 9.50
N ILE A 316 -3.93 -14.17 9.67
CA ILE A 316 -2.56 -13.72 9.96
C ILE A 316 -2.03 -14.37 11.24
N ARG A 317 -2.86 -14.46 12.29
CA ARG A 317 -2.48 -15.14 13.52
C ARG A 317 -2.20 -16.63 13.27
N GLY A 318 -2.98 -17.28 12.42
CA GLY A 318 -2.77 -18.68 12.00
C GLY A 318 -1.44 -18.86 11.28
N VAL A 319 -1.18 -18.08 10.22
CA VAL A 319 0.08 -18.13 9.46
C VAL A 319 1.28 -17.80 10.38
N GLY A 320 1.15 -16.81 11.26
CA GLY A 320 2.19 -16.46 12.21
C GLY A 320 2.50 -17.59 13.21
N GLN A 321 1.51 -18.41 13.56
CA GLN A 321 1.72 -19.61 14.38
C GLN A 321 2.43 -20.71 13.57
N GLU A 322 2.04 -20.93 12.31
CA GLU A 322 2.66 -21.90 11.41
C GLU A 322 4.14 -21.59 11.17
N VAL A 323 4.46 -20.34 10.79
CA VAL A 323 5.85 -19.88 10.60
C VAL A 323 6.67 -20.04 11.88
N ARG A 324 6.10 -19.73 13.05
CA ARG A 324 6.79 -19.92 14.33
C ARG A 324 7.13 -21.39 14.56
N ASN A 325 6.24 -22.31 14.20
CA ASN A 325 6.49 -23.74 14.32
C ASN A 325 7.62 -24.18 13.36
N GLU A 326 7.59 -23.73 12.11
CA GLU A 326 8.67 -24.02 11.15
C GLU A 326 10.04 -23.49 11.61
N PHE A 327 10.09 -22.27 12.16
CA PHE A 327 11.33 -21.73 12.73
C PHE A 327 11.82 -22.55 13.94
N ASN A 328 10.93 -22.98 14.82
CA ASN A 328 11.30 -23.84 15.93
C ASN A 328 11.87 -25.17 15.43
N ASP A 329 11.28 -25.77 14.39
CA ASP A 329 11.79 -26.98 13.77
C ASP A 329 13.17 -26.76 13.12
N PHE A 330 13.38 -25.62 12.45
CA PHE A 330 14.69 -25.24 11.94
C PHE A 330 15.73 -25.06 13.04
N PHE A 331 15.40 -24.37 14.14
CA PHE A 331 16.32 -24.21 15.28
C PHE A 331 16.65 -25.55 15.92
N ASN A 332 15.69 -26.45 16.08
CA ASN A 332 15.94 -27.80 16.56
C ASN A 332 16.91 -28.57 15.63
N GLN A 333 16.80 -28.40 14.32
CA GLN A 333 17.74 -28.99 13.35
C GLN A 333 19.13 -28.37 13.46
N LEU A 334 19.22 -27.05 13.66
CA LEU A 334 20.48 -26.33 13.83
C LEU A 334 21.18 -26.71 15.13
N ASP A 335 20.44 -26.86 16.23
CA ASP A 335 20.96 -27.36 17.50
C ASP A 335 21.50 -28.78 17.36
N ALA A 336 20.76 -29.67 16.68
CA ALA A 336 21.22 -31.02 16.39
C ALA A 336 22.48 -31.04 15.49
N LEU A 337 22.61 -30.09 14.55
CA LEU A 337 23.82 -29.94 13.73
C LEU A 337 24.99 -29.43 14.58
N ALA A 338 24.75 -28.45 15.45
CA ALA A 338 25.76 -27.91 16.36
C ALA A 338 26.27 -28.98 17.34
N GLU A 339 25.39 -29.82 17.88
CA GLU A 339 25.77 -30.98 18.70
C GLU A 339 26.69 -31.93 17.92
N LYS A 340 26.34 -32.28 16.67
CA LYS A 340 27.19 -33.12 15.82
C LYS A 340 28.56 -32.49 15.56
N VAL A 341 28.61 -31.21 15.23
CA VAL A 341 29.89 -30.49 15.01
C VAL A 341 30.72 -30.48 16.29
N PHE A 342 30.09 -30.29 17.44
CA PHE A 342 30.76 -30.34 18.74
C PHE A 342 31.30 -31.73 19.06
N GLU A 343 30.53 -32.80 18.83
CA GLU A 343 30.99 -34.19 18.96
C GLU A 343 32.18 -34.49 18.04
N VAL A 344 32.12 -34.03 16.79
CA VAL A 344 33.22 -34.16 15.82
C VAL A 344 34.46 -33.42 16.31
N GLY A 345 34.30 -32.19 16.82
CA GLY A 345 35.38 -31.40 17.41
C GLY A 345 36.02 -32.08 18.63
N GLN A 346 35.21 -32.67 19.52
CA GLN A 346 35.71 -33.46 20.65
C GLN A 346 36.49 -34.69 20.20
N LYS A 347 35.98 -35.42 19.19
CA LYS A 347 36.68 -36.57 18.60
C LYS A 347 38.03 -36.15 18.02
N TYR A 348 38.08 -35.05 17.28
CA TYR A 348 39.32 -34.51 16.73
C TYR A 348 40.33 -34.17 17.83
N GLU A 349 39.91 -33.45 18.87
CA GLU A 349 40.80 -33.07 19.97
C GLU A 349 41.31 -34.28 20.75
N ASN A 350 40.47 -35.30 20.98
CA ASN A 350 40.89 -36.56 21.59
C ASN A 350 41.94 -37.28 20.73
N THR A 351 41.69 -37.42 19.42
CA THR A 351 42.66 -38.03 18.49
C THR A 351 43.96 -37.24 18.45
N ARG A 352 43.90 -35.90 18.47
CA ARG A 352 45.08 -35.03 18.53
C ARG A 352 45.89 -35.25 19.81
N GLN A 353 45.24 -35.33 20.97
CA GLN A 353 45.92 -35.59 22.25
C GLN A 353 46.53 -36.99 22.29
N GLU A 354 45.88 -37.99 21.70
CA GLU A 354 46.46 -39.33 21.55
C GLU A 354 47.72 -39.27 20.67
N LEU A 355 47.67 -38.59 19.52
CA LEU A 355 48.83 -38.38 18.65
C LEU A 355 49.98 -37.67 19.39
N GLN A 356 49.70 -36.62 20.16
CA GLN A 356 50.73 -35.93 20.97
C GLN A 356 51.36 -36.84 22.03
N LYS A 357 50.60 -37.74 22.66
CA LYS A 357 51.16 -38.73 23.58
C LYS A 357 52.10 -39.69 22.85
N TYR A 358 51.75 -40.09 21.63
CA TYR A 358 52.63 -40.94 20.81
C TYR A 358 53.89 -40.19 20.36
N GLU A 359 53.81 -38.90 20.02
CA GLU A 359 54.99 -38.05 19.78
C GLU A 359 55.89 -37.98 21.02
N GLY A 360 55.34 -37.76 22.21
CA GLY A 360 56.13 -37.76 23.44
C GLY A 360 56.82 -39.09 23.74
N VAL A 361 56.16 -40.22 23.46
CA VAL A 361 56.80 -41.56 23.55
C VAL A 361 57.90 -41.71 22.51
N ARG A 362 57.69 -41.19 21.28
CA ARG A 362 58.72 -41.16 20.24
C ARG A 362 59.94 -40.36 20.68
N ASP A 363 59.75 -39.17 21.24
CA ASP A 363 60.81 -38.31 21.74
C ASP A 363 61.56 -38.94 22.93
N ILE A 364 60.85 -39.67 23.81
CA ILE A 364 61.47 -40.45 24.90
C ILE A 364 62.31 -41.61 24.35
N LEU A 365 61.83 -42.31 23.33
CA LEU A 365 62.58 -43.38 22.66
C LEU A 365 63.81 -42.82 21.91
N GLU A 366 63.66 -41.69 21.22
CA GLU A 366 64.78 -40.98 20.56
C GLU A 366 65.80 -40.46 21.59
N SER A 367 65.35 -39.94 22.73
CA SER A 367 66.23 -39.47 23.82
C SER A 367 66.90 -40.58 24.63
N HIS A 368 66.27 -41.75 24.83
CA HIS A 368 66.95 -42.93 25.39
C HIS A 368 67.97 -43.52 24.43
N THR A 369 67.74 -43.38 23.13
CA THR A 369 68.71 -43.78 22.11
C THR A 369 69.96 -42.89 22.22
N THR A 370 69.79 -41.57 22.32
CA THR A 370 70.88 -40.59 22.48
C THR A 370 71.51 -40.55 23.89
N ALA A 371 70.77 -40.80 24.97
CA ALA A 371 71.32 -40.87 26.33
C ALA A 371 72.18 -42.12 26.55
N SER A 372 71.83 -43.24 25.91
CA SER A 372 72.71 -44.42 25.89
C SER A 372 73.99 -44.20 25.06
N GLU A 373 74.05 -43.13 24.25
CA GLU A 373 75.29 -42.68 23.60
C GLU A 373 76.17 -41.85 24.56
N ALA A 374 75.58 -41.05 25.46
CA ALA A 374 76.31 -40.20 26.41
C ALA A 374 76.85 -40.96 27.66
N GLU A 375 76.20 -42.04 28.10
CA GLU A 375 76.65 -42.82 29.27
C GLU A 375 77.84 -43.76 28.96
N ASN A 376 78.22 -43.89 27.69
CA ASN A 376 79.45 -44.57 27.25
C ASN A 376 80.67 -43.61 27.11
N GLU A 377 80.50 -42.33 27.44
CA GLU A 377 81.59 -41.36 27.57
C GLU A 377 81.84 -41.00 29.05
N LEU A 378 82.34 -41.96 29.85
CA LEU A 378 82.97 -41.65 31.14
C LEU A 378 84.50 -41.87 31.03
N PRO A 379 85.33 -40.96 31.57
CA PRO A 379 86.77 -41.01 31.42
C PRO A 379 87.38 -41.95 32.47
N GLU A 380 88.03 -43.02 32.03
CA GLU A 380 88.99 -43.73 32.87
C GLU A 380 90.24 -42.85 33.06
N GLN A 381 90.35 -42.24 34.25
CA GLN A 381 91.61 -41.88 34.86
C GLN A 381 92.12 -43.06 35.71
N SER A 382 93.42 -43.32 35.55
CA SER A 382 94.36 -44.19 36.30
C SER A 382 94.58 -45.59 35.73
#